data_AF-A0A060XDN5-F1
#
_entry.id   AF-A0A060XDN5-F1
#
_cell.length_a   1.000
_cell.length_b   1.000
_cell.length_c   1.000
_cell.angle_alpha   90.00
_cell.angle_beta   90.00
_cell.angle_gamma   90.00
#
_symmetry.space_group_name_H-M   'P 1'
#
loop_
_entity.id
_entity.type
_entity.pdbx_description
1 polymer ?
#
loop_
_entity_poly.entity_id
_entity_poly.type
_entity_poly.pdbx_seq_one_letter_code
_entity_poly.pdbx_strand_id
1 'polypeptide(L)'
;MLTCRFASHQMGRERVVLCLSNCGSCAYLCVNIGKMDVSPETKLSSRQSPVGYKSFEGLPQLTVDDTLTKGQNFQNEHNRNTGLHGHGGLSSAPDLSSLPKELPLRHLASGSQHPNLADLSLSSFREMDKDLPPWGPSRCGTWQDAIIPIYAASLIIAIAVTTAMVLQIYLGTNEQVFRGSVLVTDHEHCTELGRRVLNEQGSSVDSAIVATLCLGIVHPHASGIGGGGVMLVHDIRKNIRKVINFQETAPSGIEEILQIDPELKPGLIVGVPGLLRGLYQAHKLYGRLSWEDIVTRAANVARDGFNVSHRLAEAITKVKGQNMSLRFRDMFLPRGHALSPGSLMKTPSLAAVLEAGVSEFYNGTLTQEMASEVQENGGILTKEDLSNYSAVISQPIEGLYQGFRVLVPPPPSIGAALISALNILEDFHLNGNSTTNRANHWIAESLKASLTMASGLGDPAYTPSVSALISKMQR
;
A
#
# COMPACT_ATOMS: atom_id res chain seq x y z
N MET A 1 18.60 -24.74 -1.35
CA MET A 1 19.88 -24.62 -0.61
C MET A 1 20.98 -24.27 -1.60
N LEU A 2 21.43 -23.02 -1.63
CA LEU A 2 22.63 -22.60 -2.36
C LEU A 2 23.40 -21.65 -1.45
N THR A 3 24.52 -22.14 -0.95
CA THR A 3 25.47 -21.43 -0.09
C THR A 3 26.48 -20.68 -0.95
N CYS A 4 26.51 -19.34 -0.87
CA CYS A 4 27.68 -18.57 -1.32
C CYS A 4 28.66 -18.46 -0.15
N ARG A 5 29.83 -19.09 -0.28
CA ARG A 5 30.98 -18.89 0.61
C ARG A 5 31.71 -17.60 0.21
N PHE A 6 31.89 -16.68 1.15
CA PHE A 6 32.90 -15.62 1.05
C PHE A 6 34.22 -16.15 1.63
N ALA A 7 35.32 -16.02 0.89
CA ALA A 7 36.68 -16.23 1.38
C ALA A 7 37.38 -14.88 1.58
N SER A 8 38.14 -14.75 2.67
CA SER A 8 38.71 -13.49 3.16
C SER A 8 40.05 -13.09 2.52
N HIS A 9 40.23 -11.76 2.44
CA HIS A 9 41.45 -10.93 2.44
C HIS A 9 42.75 -11.37 1.73
N GLN A 10 43.14 -10.60 0.70
CA GLN A 10 44.31 -9.70 0.74
C GLN A 10 44.34 -8.72 -0.46
N MET A 11 44.68 -7.45 -0.17
CA MET A 11 45.12 -6.36 -1.05
C MET A 11 44.27 -5.98 -2.29
N GLY A 12 43.39 -5.00 -2.07
CA GLY A 12 43.28 -3.78 -2.90
C GLY A 12 43.18 -3.93 -4.41
N ARG A 13 42.04 -4.45 -4.90
CA ARG A 13 41.41 -4.16 -6.23
C ARG A 13 40.09 -4.95 -6.28
N GLU A 14 38.96 -4.26 -6.17
CA GLU A 14 37.66 -4.90 -6.40
C GLU A 14 37.45 -5.12 -7.90
N ARG A 15 37.13 -6.35 -8.32
CA ARG A 15 36.61 -6.67 -9.65
C ARG A 15 35.16 -7.09 -9.48
N VAL A 16 34.22 -6.33 -10.06
CA VAL A 16 32.81 -6.71 -10.13
C VAL A 16 32.60 -7.48 -11.43
N VAL A 17 32.12 -8.72 -11.34
CA VAL A 17 31.74 -9.55 -12.50
C VAL A 17 30.21 -9.59 -12.57
N LEU A 18 29.64 -8.98 -13.61
CA LEU A 18 28.22 -9.06 -13.94
C LEU A 18 28.03 -10.12 -15.02
N CYS A 19 27.41 -11.25 -14.67
CA CYS A 19 26.96 -12.25 -15.64
C CYS A 19 25.44 -12.14 -15.78
N LEU A 20 24.98 -11.71 -16.96
CA LEU A 20 23.58 -11.81 -17.34
C LEU A 20 23.36 -13.13 -18.08
N SER A 21 22.42 -13.94 -17.59
CA SER A 21 22.02 -15.19 -18.21
C SER A 21 21.33 -14.92 -19.55
N ASN A 22 21.86 -15.53 -20.62
CA ASN A 22 21.36 -15.61 -22.01
C ASN A 22 22.09 -14.81 -23.12
N CYS A 23 23.37 -14.51 -22.98
CA CYS A 23 24.25 -14.36 -24.15
C CYS A 23 25.68 -14.76 -23.79
N GLY A 24 26.27 -15.70 -24.56
CA GLY A 24 27.60 -16.28 -24.32
C GLY A 24 28.77 -15.35 -24.65
N SER A 25 28.85 -14.17 -24.04
CA SER A 25 30.03 -13.29 -24.13
C SER A 25 30.15 -12.42 -22.88
N CYS A 26 31.20 -12.65 -22.08
CA CYS A 26 31.55 -11.82 -20.93
C CYS A 26 32.43 -10.64 -21.38
N ALA A 27 32.05 -9.41 -21.06
CA ALA A 27 32.88 -8.23 -21.24
C ALA A 27 33.40 -7.72 -19.88
N TYR A 28 34.69 -7.38 -19.83
CA TYR A 28 35.32 -6.79 -18.64
C TYR A 28 35.28 -5.26 -18.74
N LEU A 29 34.73 -4.59 -17.72
CA LEU A 29 34.80 -3.13 -17.59
C LEU A 29 35.74 -2.78 -16.42
N CYS A 30 36.87 -2.13 -16.71
CA CYS A 30 37.78 -1.58 -15.69
C CYS A 30 37.48 -0.10 -15.49
N VAL A 31 37.05 0.30 -14.28
CA VAL A 31 36.93 1.73 -13.90
C VAL A 31 38.06 2.07 -12.93
N ASN A 32 38.81 3.12 -13.24
CA ASN A 32 39.94 3.61 -12.46
C ASN A 32 39.45 4.73 -11.52
N ILE A 33 39.52 4.54 -10.20
CA ILE A 33 39.19 5.59 -9.22
C ILE A 33 40.50 6.18 -8.71
N GLY A 34 40.77 7.44 -9.06
CA GLY A 34 41.95 8.19 -8.63
C GLY A 34 41.90 8.56 -7.14
N LYS A 35 43.04 8.48 -6.47
CA LYS A 35 43.28 8.95 -5.09
C LYS A 35 43.24 10.47 -5.02
N MET A 36 42.68 11.02 -3.94
CA MET A 36 42.91 12.40 -3.51
C MET A 36 43.38 12.39 -2.06
N ASP A 37 44.53 13.03 -1.83
CA ASP A 37 45.27 13.09 -0.57
C ASP A 37 44.54 13.92 0.50
N VAL A 38 44.74 13.54 1.76
CA VAL A 38 44.25 14.22 2.97
C VAL A 38 45.44 14.79 3.73
N SER A 39 45.34 16.05 4.17
CA SER A 39 46.19 16.66 5.21
C SER A 39 45.32 17.48 6.18
N PRO A 40 45.70 17.64 7.47
CA PRO A 40 44.74 17.68 8.59
C PRO A 40 44.48 19.06 9.23
N GLU A 41 43.50 19.05 10.13
CA GLU A 41 43.08 20.06 11.14
C GLU A 41 42.01 21.06 10.66
N THR A 42 40.78 21.11 11.21
CA THR A 42 40.47 21.35 12.62
C THR A 42 39.07 20.81 12.98
N LYS A 43 38.91 20.35 14.23
CA LYS A 43 37.75 19.68 14.84
C LYS A 43 36.47 20.55 14.87
N LEU A 44 35.35 20.00 14.40
CA LEU A 44 34.06 20.03 15.12
C LEU A 44 33.15 18.89 14.65
N SER A 45 32.56 18.17 15.61
CA SER A 45 31.88 16.91 15.41
C SER A 45 30.43 17.06 14.94
N SER A 46 30.09 16.50 13.77
CA SER A 46 28.74 16.04 13.45
C SER A 46 28.84 14.76 12.61
N ARG A 47 28.62 13.60 13.27
CA ARG A 47 28.53 12.30 12.59
C ARG A 47 27.12 12.13 12.04
N GLN A 48 26.92 12.46 10.76
CA GLN A 48 25.80 11.96 9.96
C GLN A 48 26.29 10.78 9.12
N SER A 49 25.59 9.65 9.21
CA SER A 49 25.82 8.47 8.36
C SER A 49 25.23 8.71 6.96
N PRO A 50 25.86 8.29 5.87
CA PRO A 50 25.36 8.54 4.52
C PRO A 50 24.36 7.46 4.11
N VAL A 51 23.09 7.85 3.94
CA VAL A 51 22.10 7.08 3.18
C VAL A 51 22.08 7.65 1.76
N GLY A 52 22.56 6.88 0.79
CA GLY A 52 22.61 7.30 -0.61
C GLY A 52 21.22 7.31 -1.24
N TYR A 53 20.69 8.50 -1.49
CA TYR A 53 19.57 8.70 -2.40
C TYR A 53 20.09 8.71 -3.84
N LYS A 54 19.70 7.72 -4.64
CA LYS A 54 19.83 7.80 -6.11
C LYS A 54 18.57 8.48 -6.66
N SER A 55 18.77 9.68 -7.21
CA SER A 55 17.74 10.42 -7.94
C SER A 55 17.39 9.70 -9.24
N PHE A 56 16.09 9.49 -9.49
CA PHE A 56 15.58 9.08 -10.80
C PHE A 56 15.06 10.34 -11.51
N GLU A 57 15.85 10.87 -12.43
CA GLU A 57 15.40 11.85 -13.41
C GLU A 57 14.88 11.11 -14.65
N GLY A 58 13.69 11.49 -15.12
CA GLY A 58 13.21 11.10 -16.46
C GLY A 58 11.73 10.77 -16.52
N LEU A 59 10.88 11.80 -16.60
CA LEU A 59 9.50 11.67 -17.11
C LEU A 59 9.20 12.90 -17.99
N PRO A 60 8.74 12.72 -19.24
CA PRO A 60 8.38 13.84 -20.11
C PRO A 60 7.02 14.43 -19.72
N GLN A 61 6.92 15.76 -19.77
CA GLN A 61 5.69 16.52 -19.58
C GLN A 61 4.67 16.22 -20.69
N LEU A 62 3.43 15.96 -20.31
CA LEU A 62 2.27 15.91 -21.21
C LEU A 62 1.49 17.22 -21.08
N THR A 63 1.33 17.91 -22.22
CA THR A 63 0.48 19.08 -22.40
C THR A 63 -0.99 18.67 -22.34
N VAL A 64 -1.81 19.38 -21.56
CA VAL A 64 -3.27 19.23 -21.54
C VAL A 64 -3.87 20.46 -22.21
N ASP A 65 -4.52 20.26 -23.35
CA ASP A 65 -5.40 21.23 -23.98
C ASP A 65 -6.81 21.15 -23.37
N ASP A 66 -7.39 22.32 -23.15
CA ASP A 66 -8.75 22.56 -22.69
C ASP A 66 -9.79 22.10 -23.71
N THR A 67 -10.87 21.47 -23.25
CA THR A 67 -12.22 21.71 -23.80
C THR A 67 -13.31 21.29 -22.82
N LEU A 68 -13.90 22.31 -22.19
CA LEU A 68 -15.16 22.26 -21.46
C LEU A 68 -16.34 22.14 -22.44
N THR A 69 -17.24 21.19 -22.19
CA THR A 69 -18.66 21.36 -22.57
C THR A 69 -19.58 20.70 -21.55
N LYS A 70 -20.36 21.57 -20.87
CA LYS A 70 -21.66 21.27 -20.23
C LYS A 70 -22.52 20.49 -21.25
N GLY A 71 -23.31 19.48 -20.94
CA GLY A 71 -24.05 19.14 -19.73
C GLY A 71 -25.46 18.77 -20.19
N GLN A 72 -26.03 17.66 -19.73
CA GLN A 72 -27.48 17.46 -19.80
C GLN A 72 -27.94 16.43 -18.75
N ASN A 73 -28.92 16.88 -17.97
CA ASN A 73 -29.69 16.14 -16.98
C ASN A 73 -30.44 14.97 -17.62
N PHE A 74 -30.62 13.88 -16.89
CA PHE A 74 -31.92 13.22 -16.83
C PHE A 74 -32.17 12.69 -15.40
N GLN A 75 -33.27 13.17 -14.84
CA GLN A 75 -33.87 12.74 -13.59
C GLN A 75 -34.88 11.62 -13.86
N ASN A 76 -35.03 10.78 -12.83
CA ASN A 76 -36.24 10.11 -12.36
C ASN A 76 -36.95 9.09 -13.25
N GLU A 77 -37.13 7.89 -12.69
CA GLU A 77 -38.40 7.28 -12.27
C GLU A 77 -38.18 5.76 -12.14
N HIS A 78 -38.95 4.92 -11.46
CA HIS A 78 -39.83 4.96 -10.29
C HIS A 78 -40.21 3.47 -10.05
N ASN A 79 -40.74 3.17 -8.86
CA ASN A 79 -41.45 1.93 -8.48
C ASN A 79 -40.65 0.63 -8.32
N ARG A 80 -40.68 -0.09 -7.18
CA ARG A 80 -41.69 -0.49 -6.16
C ARG A 80 -42.08 -1.96 -6.31
N ASN A 81 -42.29 -2.56 -5.13
CA ASN A 81 -43.07 -3.76 -4.79
C ASN A 81 -42.32 -5.11 -4.79
N THR A 82 -41.93 -5.63 -3.61
CA THR A 82 -42.70 -6.35 -2.55
C THR A 82 -42.96 -7.81 -2.91
N GLY A 83 -42.30 -8.75 -2.23
CA GLY A 83 -42.93 -9.64 -1.23
C GLY A 83 -42.98 -11.07 -1.79
N LEU A 84 -43.06 -12.18 -1.07
CA LEU A 84 -43.10 -12.54 0.35
C LEU A 84 -43.12 -14.09 0.38
N HIS A 85 -42.60 -14.70 1.45
CA HIS A 85 -42.81 -16.11 1.89
C HIS A 85 -42.23 -17.26 1.05
N GLY A 86 -41.72 -18.36 1.62
CA GLY A 86 -41.61 -18.79 3.01
C GLY A 86 -41.10 -20.24 3.14
N HIS A 87 -40.51 -20.53 4.30
CA HIS A 87 -40.49 -21.77 5.09
C HIS A 87 -39.89 -23.12 4.61
N GLY A 88 -38.96 -23.59 5.47
CA GLY A 88 -38.80 -25.00 5.93
C GLY A 88 -37.88 -25.88 5.08
N GLY A 89 -36.94 -26.66 5.58
CA GLY A 89 -36.58 -27.09 6.93
C GLY A 89 -35.91 -28.47 6.85
N LEU A 90 -34.84 -28.64 7.64
CA LEU A 90 -34.33 -29.90 8.24
C LEU A 90 -33.38 -30.85 7.47
N SER A 91 -32.21 -31.07 8.10
CA SER A 91 -31.40 -32.32 8.26
C SER A 91 -30.92 -33.05 6.99
N SER A 92 -29.71 -33.64 6.87
CA SER A 92 -28.69 -34.11 7.80
C SER A 92 -27.45 -34.51 6.97
N ALA A 93 -26.25 -34.43 7.55
CA ALA A 93 -25.03 -35.09 7.04
C ALA A 93 -25.21 -36.63 7.00
N PRO A 94 -24.36 -37.36 6.23
CA PRO A 94 -23.17 -37.92 6.88
C PRO A 94 -21.90 -37.93 6.01
N ASP A 95 -20.88 -38.53 6.61
CA ASP A 95 -19.44 -38.34 6.47
C ASP A 95 -18.75 -39.40 5.56
N LEU A 96 -17.55 -39.00 5.10
CA LEU A 96 -16.33 -39.73 4.70
C LEU A 96 -16.30 -41.08 3.94
N SER A 97 -15.32 -41.09 3.02
CA SER A 97 -14.35 -42.17 2.69
C SER A 97 -14.55 -43.01 1.42
N SER A 98 -13.70 -42.78 0.40
CA SER A 98 -12.74 -43.77 -0.14
C SER A 98 -12.03 -43.29 -1.42
N LEU A 99 -10.71 -43.12 -1.31
CA LEU A 99 -9.67 -43.12 -2.36
C LEU A 99 -9.51 -44.55 -2.95
N PRO A 100 -8.94 -44.79 -4.16
CA PRO A 100 -7.48 -44.74 -4.44
C PRO A 100 -7.09 -44.14 -5.82
N LYS A 101 -5.96 -43.42 -5.96
CA LYS A 101 -4.53 -43.81 -6.23
C LYS A 101 -4.19 -44.29 -7.66
N GLU A 102 -3.37 -43.44 -8.30
CA GLU A 102 -2.15 -43.64 -9.13
C GLU A 102 -1.91 -44.87 -10.05
N LEU A 103 -1.51 -44.53 -11.31
CA LEU A 103 -0.43 -45.03 -12.22
C LEU A 103 0.27 -46.39 -11.97
N PRO A 104 0.77 -47.13 -13.00
CA PRO A 104 1.90 -46.63 -13.85
C PRO A 104 2.16 -47.21 -15.27
N LEU A 105 3.08 -46.51 -15.96
CA LEU A 105 4.08 -46.85 -17.00
C LEU A 105 4.25 -48.30 -17.53
N ARG A 106 4.55 -48.41 -18.85
CA ARG A 106 5.80 -49.02 -19.39
C ARG A 106 6.02 -48.77 -20.91
N HIS A 107 7.30 -48.65 -21.27
CA HIS A 107 7.89 -48.25 -22.56
C HIS A 107 8.63 -49.44 -23.21
N LEU A 108 8.66 -49.48 -24.56
CA LEU A 108 9.69 -50.06 -25.48
C LEU A 108 9.90 -51.60 -25.42
N ALA A 109 10.23 -52.37 -26.47
CA ALA A 109 10.77 -52.12 -27.81
C ALA A 109 10.55 -53.35 -28.73
N SER A 110 10.75 -53.13 -30.05
CA SER A 110 11.39 -54.03 -31.03
C SER A 110 10.71 -55.34 -31.47
N GLY A 111 10.69 -55.54 -32.80
CA GLY A 111 11.08 -56.83 -33.37
C GLY A 111 10.08 -57.55 -34.28
N SER A 112 10.32 -57.39 -35.59
CA SER A 112 10.30 -58.44 -36.61
C SER A 112 9.01 -59.15 -37.06
N GLN A 113 8.84 -59.10 -38.38
CA GLN A 113 8.53 -60.19 -39.32
C GLN A 113 7.08 -60.40 -39.82
N HIS A 114 7.03 -60.45 -41.16
CA HIS A 114 5.97 -60.83 -42.10
C HIS A 114 5.38 -62.23 -41.88
N PRO A 115 4.25 -62.54 -42.54
CA PRO A 115 4.28 -63.45 -43.70
C PRO A 115 3.57 -62.83 -44.93
N ASN A 116 4.10 -62.91 -46.17
CA ASN A 116 4.13 -64.04 -47.12
C ASN A 116 2.74 -64.42 -47.68
N LEU A 117 2.52 -64.73 -48.97
CA LEU A 117 3.35 -64.72 -50.19
C LEU A 117 2.39 -64.93 -51.39
N ALA A 118 2.71 -64.30 -52.53
CA ALA A 118 2.53 -64.72 -53.94
C ALA A 118 1.26 -65.45 -54.43
N ASP A 119 0.63 -64.91 -55.48
CA ASP A 119 0.87 -65.46 -56.83
C ASP A 119 0.34 -64.55 -57.98
N LEU A 120 1.27 -64.28 -58.92
CA LEU A 120 1.17 -64.34 -60.39
C LEU A 120 -0.09 -63.77 -61.10
N SER A 121 -0.05 -62.62 -61.77
CA SER A 121 0.50 -62.32 -63.12
C SER A 121 -0.48 -62.52 -64.29
N LEU A 122 -0.63 -61.44 -65.10
CA LEU A 122 -0.88 -61.34 -66.55
C LEU A 122 -2.13 -62.06 -67.12
N SER A 123 -2.91 -61.54 -68.06
CA SER A 123 -2.83 -60.50 -69.09
C SER A 123 -4.23 -60.49 -69.76
N SER A 124 -4.80 -59.41 -70.29
CA SER A 124 -4.69 -59.02 -71.71
C SER A 124 -6.05 -58.44 -72.19
N PHE A 125 -6.02 -57.19 -72.62
CA PHE A 125 -6.73 -56.54 -73.75
C PHE A 125 -8.24 -56.66 -74.03
N ARG A 126 -8.83 -55.45 -74.22
CA ARG A 126 -9.88 -54.99 -75.17
C ARG A 126 -11.32 -55.50 -74.93
N GLU A 127 -12.41 -54.77 -75.17
CA GLU A 127 -12.73 -53.44 -75.75
C GLU A 127 -14.25 -53.23 -75.47
N MET A 128 -14.74 -52.01 -75.23
CA MET A 128 -16.04 -51.59 -75.79
C MET A 128 -16.21 -50.08 -75.75
N ASP A 129 -16.80 -49.62 -76.84
CA ASP A 129 -16.84 -48.28 -77.42
C ASP A 129 -17.96 -47.41 -76.80
N LYS A 130 -17.78 -46.09 -76.94
CA LYS A 130 -18.73 -44.96 -77.00
C LYS A 130 -20.14 -45.05 -76.37
N ASP A 131 -20.48 -43.99 -75.62
CA ASP A 131 -21.57 -43.07 -76.00
C ASP A 131 -21.37 -41.67 -75.36
N LEU A 132 -21.48 -40.62 -76.17
CA LEU A 132 -21.36 -39.20 -75.80
C LEU A 132 -22.69 -38.64 -75.25
N PRO A 133 -22.65 -37.63 -74.37
CA PRO A 133 -23.64 -36.56 -74.36
C PRO A 133 -23.03 -35.19 -74.77
N PRO A 134 -23.83 -34.25 -75.29
CA PRO A 134 -23.34 -33.14 -76.09
C PRO A 134 -23.17 -31.87 -75.24
N TRP A 135 -21.94 -31.43 -75.01
CA TRP A 135 -21.67 -30.04 -74.63
C TRP A 135 -20.50 -29.50 -75.44
N GLY A 136 -20.80 -28.46 -76.21
CA GLY A 136 -19.89 -27.79 -77.12
C GLY A 136 -18.74 -27.03 -76.42
N PRO A 137 -17.89 -26.37 -77.21
CA PRO A 137 -16.60 -25.87 -76.77
C PRO A 137 -16.78 -24.52 -76.10
N SER A 138 -16.49 -24.41 -74.80
CA SER A 138 -15.91 -23.20 -74.15
C SER A 138 -16.14 -23.19 -72.64
N ARG A 139 -15.04 -23.19 -71.87
CA ARG A 139 -14.65 -22.10 -70.94
C ARG A 139 -13.46 -22.56 -70.11
N CYS A 140 -12.30 -21.95 -70.37
CA CYS A 140 -11.32 -21.77 -69.30
C CYS A 140 -12.04 -21.03 -68.16
N GLY A 141 -12.19 -21.67 -67.00
CA GLY A 141 -12.56 -20.97 -65.76
C GLY A 141 -11.47 -19.96 -65.45
N THR A 142 -11.81 -18.69 -65.64
CA THR A 142 -10.93 -17.54 -65.44
C THR A 142 -10.46 -17.47 -63.98
N TRP A 143 -9.19 -17.12 -63.78
CA TRP A 143 -8.57 -16.85 -62.46
C TRP A 143 -9.40 -15.89 -61.57
N GLN A 144 -10.35 -15.16 -62.14
CA GLN A 144 -11.32 -14.30 -61.44
C GLN A 144 -12.19 -15.02 -60.40
N ASP A 145 -12.58 -16.28 -60.59
CA ASP A 145 -13.53 -16.94 -59.66
C ASP A 145 -12.88 -17.35 -58.33
N ALA A 146 -11.56 -17.53 -58.31
CA ALA A 146 -10.79 -17.81 -57.09
C ALA A 146 -10.30 -16.54 -56.39
N ILE A 147 -10.18 -15.42 -57.12
CA ILE A 147 -9.65 -14.15 -56.61
C ILE A 147 -10.70 -13.39 -55.79
N ILE A 148 -11.98 -13.44 -56.18
CA ILE A 148 -13.09 -12.80 -55.47
C ILE A 148 -13.23 -13.27 -54.01
N PRO A 149 -13.24 -14.58 -53.68
CA PRO A 149 -13.34 -15.02 -52.29
C PRO A 149 -12.10 -14.65 -51.46
N ILE A 150 -10.92 -14.57 -52.07
CA ILE A 150 -9.68 -14.15 -51.39
C ILE A 150 -9.77 -12.67 -51.00
N TYR A 151 -10.20 -11.80 -51.92
CA TYR A 151 -10.40 -10.39 -51.61
C TYR A 151 -11.50 -10.18 -50.56
N ALA A 152 -12.61 -10.93 -50.65
CA ALA A 152 -13.69 -10.85 -49.67
C ALA A 152 -13.22 -11.27 -48.26
N ALA A 153 -12.47 -12.37 -48.14
CA ALA A 153 -11.90 -12.81 -46.86
C ALA A 153 -10.90 -11.78 -46.30
N SER A 154 -10.04 -11.22 -47.15
CA SER A 154 -9.08 -10.18 -46.74
C SER A 154 -9.78 -8.92 -46.22
N LEU A 155 -10.90 -8.52 -46.85
CA LEU A 155 -11.67 -7.35 -46.46
C LEU A 155 -12.40 -7.57 -45.14
N ILE A 156 -12.96 -8.76 -44.91
CA ILE A 156 -13.62 -9.11 -43.64
C ILE A 156 -12.61 -9.11 -42.49
N ILE A 157 -11.42 -9.69 -42.69
CA ILE A 157 -10.35 -9.67 -41.68
C ILE A 157 -9.91 -8.23 -41.40
N ALA A 158 -9.71 -7.42 -42.45
CA ALA A 158 -9.35 -6.01 -42.29
C ALA A 158 -10.39 -5.23 -41.48
N ILE A 159 -11.69 -5.44 -41.75
CA ILE A 159 -12.80 -4.82 -41.02
C ILE A 159 -12.86 -5.33 -39.57
N ALA A 160 -12.69 -6.63 -39.34
CA ALA A 160 -12.69 -7.20 -37.99
C ALA A 160 -11.52 -6.67 -37.14
N VAL A 161 -10.33 -6.55 -37.73
CA VAL A 161 -9.14 -5.99 -37.05
C VAL A 161 -9.33 -4.50 -36.79
N THR A 162 -9.81 -3.72 -37.76
CA THR A 162 -10.07 -2.28 -37.54
C THR A 162 -11.18 -2.03 -36.53
N THR A 163 -12.27 -2.80 -36.55
CA THR A 163 -13.32 -2.69 -35.53
C THR A 163 -12.82 -3.10 -34.15
N ALA A 164 -12.03 -4.17 -34.02
CA ALA A 164 -11.39 -4.53 -32.76
C ALA A 164 -10.42 -3.44 -32.26
N MET A 165 -9.66 -2.82 -33.16
CA MET A 165 -8.71 -1.75 -32.82
C MET A 165 -9.42 -0.45 -32.42
N VAL A 166 -10.47 -0.06 -33.14
CA VAL A 166 -11.32 1.10 -32.79
C VAL A 166 -12.04 0.84 -31.46
N LEU A 167 -12.53 -0.39 -31.23
CA LEU A 167 -13.14 -0.77 -29.97
C LEU A 167 -12.12 -0.76 -28.82
N GLN A 168 -10.86 -1.15 -29.05
CA GLN A 168 -9.77 -0.98 -28.09
C GLN A 168 -9.44 0.49 -27.81
N ILE A 169 -9.55 1.38 -28.79
CA ILE A 169 -9.34 2.83 -28.57
C ILE A 169 -10.51 3.44 -27.78
N TYR A 170 -11.74 3.02 -28.05
CA TYR A 170 -12.94 3.56 -27.40
C TYR A 170 -13.23 2.95 -26.02
N LEU A 171 -12.98 1.66 -25.82
CA LEU A 171 -13.21 0.96 -24.55
C LEU A 171 -11.93 0.77 -23.72
N GLY A 172 -10.77 0.80 -24.37
CA GLY A 172 -9.47 0.58 -23.75
C GLY A 172 -8.77 1.89 -23.47
N THR A 173 -9.25 2.63 -22.47
CA THR A 173 -8.30 3.32 -21.60
C THR A 173 -7.51 2.23 -20.88
N ASN A 174 -6.46 1.74 -21.55
CA ASN A 174 -5.32 1.20 -20.85
C ASN A 174 -4.75 2.38 -20.05
N GLU A 175 -5.35 2.66 -18.90
CA GLU A 175 -4.60 3.24 -17.80
C GLU A 175 -3.29 2.46 -17.77
N GLN A 176 -2.17 3.17 -17.91
CA GLN A 176 -0.88 2.58 -17.62
C GLN A 176 -0.89 2.23 -16.13
N VAL A 177 -1.51 1.11 -15.78
CA VAL A 177 -1.48 0.56 -14.45
C VAL A 177 -0.04 0.17 -14.25
N PHE A 178 0.67 0.92 -13.41
CA PHE A 178 1.91 0.46 -12.82
C PHE A 178 1.67 -0.99 -12.36
N ARG A 179 2.34 -1.96 -13.00
CA ARG A 179 2.24 -3.39 -12.65
C ARG A 179 3.03 -3.68 -11.38
N GLY A 180 2.78 -2.90 -10.33
CA GLY A 180 3.45 -3.01 -9.05
C GLY A 180 2.73 -2.17 -8.01
N SER A 181 2.53 -2.76 -6.85
CA SER A 181 2.08 -2.07 -5.65
C SER A 181 3.29 -1.76 -4.79
N VAL A 182 3.36 -0.55 -4.24
CA VAL A 182 4.44 -0.14 -3.34
C VAL A 182 3.85 0.19 -1.98
N LEU A 183 4.51 -0.30 -0.93
CA LEU A 183 4.32 0.14 0.43
C LEU A 183 5.67 0.64 0.95
N VAL A 184 5.65 1.75 1.67
CA VAL A 184 6.84 2.29 2.35
C VAL A 184 6.47 2.57 3.79
N THR A 185 7.26 2.04 4.71
CA THR A 185 7.22 2.36 6.15
C THR A 185 8.64 2.56 6.66
N ASP A 186 8.79 3.04 7.88
CA ASP A 186 10.10 3.19 8.53
C ASP A 186 10.64 1.89 9.15
N HIS A 187 9.94 0.76 8.95
CA HIS A 187 10.38 -0.56 9.42
C HIS A 187 10.23 -1.66 8.36
N GLU A 188 11.35 -2.30 7.99
CA GLU A 188 11.39 -3.30 6.91
C GLU A 188 10.37 -4.44 7.10
N HIS A 189 10.26 -4.98 8.32
CA HIS A 189 9.32 -6.07 8.58
C HIS A 189 7.85 -5.67 8.35
N CYS A 190 7.48 -4.44 8.68
CA CYS A 190 6.11 -3.96 8.51
C CYS A 190 5.82 -3.60 7.06
N THR A 191 6.82 -3.09 6.33
CA THR A 191 6.78 -2.93 4.87
C THR A 191 6.56 -4.28 4.17
N GLU A 192 7.32 -5.31 4.55
CA GLU A 192 7.17 -6.65 3.96
C GLU A 192 5.80 -7.26 4.29
N LEU A 193 5.31 -7.08 5.52
CA LEU A 193 4.00 -7.58 5.93
C LEU A 193 2.87 -6.97 5.09
N GLY A 194 2.86 -5.66 4.88
CA GLY A 194 1.86 -5.01 4.03
C GLY A 194 2.06 -5.28 2.54
N ARG A 195 3.31 -5.43 2.06
CA ARG A 195 3.58 -5.90 0.70
C ARG A 195 2.95 -7.27 0.41
N ARG A 196 2.95 -8.19 1.38
CA ARG A 196 2.26 -9.49 1.25
C ARG A 196 0.76 -9.30 1.10
N VAL A 197 0.14 -8.42 1.90
CA VAL A 197 -1.28 -8.08 1.76
C VAL A 197 -1.62 -7.54 0.36
N LEU A 198 -0.76 -6.70 -0.22
CA LEU A 198 -0.93 -6.23 -1.60
C LEU A 198 -0.84 -7.36 -2.63
N ASN A 199 0.13 -8.28 -2.48
CA ASN A 199 0.28 -9.44 -3.38
C ASN A 199 -0.92 -10.40 -3.30
N GLU A 200 -1.54 -10.49 -2.12
CA GLU A 200 -2.73 -11.28 -1.86
C GLU A 200 -4.03 -10.56 -2.28
N GLN A 201 -3.92 -9.53 -3.13
CA GLN A 201 -5.04 -8.75 -3.70
C GLN A 201 -5.83 -7.91 -2.67
N GLY A 202 -5.28 -7.70 -1.47
CA GLY A 202 -5.78 -6.71 -0.52
C GLY A 202 -5.74 -5.29 -1.09
N SER A 203 -6.52 -4.38 -0.51
CA SER A 203 -6.49 -2.98 -0.91
C SER A 203 -5.23 -2.26 -0.39
N SER A 204 -4.93 -1.08 -0.94
CA SER A 204 -3.91 -0.20 -0.36
C SER A 204 -4.23 0.19 1.09
N VAL A 205 -5.51 0.24 1.44
CA VAL A 205 -5.97 0.50 2.81
C VAL A 205 -5.73 -0.72 3.72
N ASP A 206 -6.01 -1.95 3.26
CA ASP A 206 -5.69 -3.16 4.02
C ASP A 206 -4.18 -3.25 4.33
N SER A 207 -3.36 -2.97 3.31
CA SER A 207 -1.91 -2.94 3.43
C SER A 207 -1.42 -1.84 4.37
N ALA A 208 -2.05 -0.67 4.37
CA ALA A 208 -1.71 0.40 5.28
C ALA A 208 -2.09 0.03 6.72
N ILE A 209 -3.28 -0.56 6.94
CA ILE A 209 -3.75 -0.98 8.28
C ILE A 209 -2.81 -2.01 8.89
N VAL A 210 -2.48 -3.08 8.18
CA VAL A 210 -1.59 -4.13 8.73
C VAL A 210 -0.21 -3.56 9.06
N ALA A 211 0.28 -2.65 8.23
CA ALA A 211 1.57 -2.01 8.43
C ALA A 211 1.54 -1.07 9.64
N THR A 212 0.50 -0.25 9.79
CA THR A 212 0.31 0.64 10.95
C THR A 212 0.20 -0.15 12.26
N LEU A 213 -0.55 -1.26 12.29
CA LEU A 213 -0.63 -2.12 13.48
C LEU A 213 0.73 -2.76 13.79
N CYS A 214 1.45 -3.24 12.78
CA CYS A 214 2.82 -3.74 12.93
C CYS A 214 3.77 -2.67 13.48
N LEU A 215 3.71 -1.44 12.97
CA LEU A 215 4.51 -0.32 13.47
C LEU A 215 4.23 -0.02 14.93
N GLY A 216 2.96 -0.07 15.36
CA GLY A 216 2.61 0.06 16.77
C GLY A 216 3.20 -1.03 17.68
N ILE A 217 3.50 -2.20 17.13
CA ILE A 217 4.13 -3.32 17.84
C ILE A 217 5.66 -3.14 17.90
N VAL A 218 6.29 -2.84 16.75
CA VAL A 218 7.78 -2.80 16.65
C VAL A 218 8.37 -1.44 17.04
N HIS A 219 7.57 -0.38 16.99
CA HIS A 219 7.91 0.99 17.38
C HIS A 219 6.90 1.54 18.42
N PRO A 220 6.76 0.88 19.59
CA PRO A 220 5.76 1.24 20.60
C PRO A 220 5.99 2.62 21.24
N HIS A 221 7.16 3.23 21.03
CA HIS A 221 7.49 4.58 21.50
C HIS A 221 7.03 5.69 20.53
N ALA A 222 6.57 5.32 19.32
CA ALA A 222 6.24 6.27 18.25
C ALA A 222 4.74 6.26 17.89
N SER A 223 4.10 5.09 17.91
CA SER A 223 2.67 4.94 17.61
C SER A 223 2.12 3.68 18.26
N GLY A 224 0.80 3.54 18.33
CA GLY A 224 0.14 2.33 18.83
C GLY A 224 -1.35 2.50 19.02
N ILE A 225 -2.04 1.40 19.35
CA ILE A 225 -3.51 1.37 19.53
C ILE A 225 -4.00 2.26 20.69
N GLY A 226 -3.10 2.67 21.58
CA GLY A 226 -3.37 3.65 22.64
C GLY A 226 -3.32 5.12 22.19
N GLY A 227 -3.05 5.41 20.91
CA GLY A 227 -3.02 6.77 20.37
C GLY A 227 -4.03 7.00 19.24
N GLY A 228 -3.72 7.94 18.35
CA GLY A 228 -4.55 8.34 17.23
C GLY A 228 -3.77 8.64 15.94
N GLY A 229 -4.39 9.37 15.02
CA GLY A 229 -3.76 9.78 13.77
C GLY A 229 -4.75 10.19 12.68
N VAL A 230 -4.24 10.28 11.45
CA VAL A 230 -5.03 10.70 10.29
C VAL A 230 -4.66 9.86 9.07
N MET A 231 -5.65 9.45 8.29
CA MET A 231 -5.47 8.72 7.04
C MET A 231 -6.10 9.48 5.86
N LEU A 232 -5.29 9.87 4.89
CA LEU A 232 -5.74 10.40 3.60
C LEU A 232 -5.87 9.25 2.60
N VAL A 233 -7.07 9.07 2.04
CA VAL A 233 -7.36 8.04 1.04
C VAL A 233 -7.82 8.69 -0.25
N HIS A 234 -7.18 8.32 -1.36
CA HIS A 234 -7.63 8.64 -2.71
C HIS A 234 -8.16 7.36 -3.39
N ASP A 235 -9.46 7.31 -3.62
CA ASP A 235 -10.11 6.26 -4.42
C ASP A 235 -10.15 6.72 -5.88
N ILE A 236 -9.20 6.20 -6.67
CA ILE A 236 -9.06 6.53 -8.10
C ILE A 236 -10.28 6.12 -8.91
N ARG A 237 -10.94 5.01 -8.57
CA ARG A 237 -12.08 4.47 -9.32
C ARG A 237 -13.30 5.37 -9.21
N LYS A 238 -13.49 5.99 -8.04
CA LYS A 238 -14.59 6.92 -7.78
C LYS A 238 -14.17 8.38 -7.95
N ASN A 239 -12.88 8.64 -8.12
CA ASN A 239 -12.27 9.97 -8.05
C ASN A 239 -12.66 10.74 -6.75
N ILE A 240 -12.70 10.02 -5.62
CA ILE A 240 -13.05 10.58 -4.31
C ILE A 240 -11.82 10.60 -3.41
N ARG A 241 -11.62 11.72 -2.72
CA ARG A 241 -10.61 11.88 -1.67
C ARG A 241 -11.31 12.05 -0.33
N LYS A 242 -10.82 11.36 0.69
CA LYS A 242 -11.33 11.48 2.05
C LYS A 242 -10.18 11.49 3.04
N VAL A 243 -10.38 12.25 4.11
CA VAL A 243 -9.54 12.21 5.30
C VAL A 243 -10.33 11.53 6.39
N ILE A 244 -9.75 10.50 7.00
CA ILE A 244 -10.27 9.84 8.18
C ILE A 244 -9.41 10.33 9.34
N ASN A 245 -9.96 11.24 10.14
CA ASN A 245 -9.33 11.76 11.33
C ASN A 245 -9.74 10.91 12.53
N PHE A 246 -8.76 10.27 13.14
CA PHE A 246 -8.90 9.45 14.34
C PHE A 246 -7.86 9.87 15.39
N GLN A 247 -7.57 11.17 15.44
CA GLN A 247 -6.83 11.77 16.56
C GLN A 247 -7.63 11.59 17.86
N GLU A 248 -6.89 11.59 18.96
CA GLU A 248 -7.42 11.47 20.30
C GLU A 248 -8.32 12.67 20.62
N THR A 249 -9.37 12.43 21.41
CA THR A 249 -10.21 13.50 21.95
C THR A 249 -9.96 13.66 23.44
N ALA A 250 -10.14 14.86 23.97
CA ALA A 250 -10.11 15.06 25.41
C ALA A 250 -11.28 14.29 26.07
N PRO A 251 -11.06 13.64 27.23
CA PRO A 251 -12.15 13.10 28.04
C PRO A 251 -13.15 14.20 28.44
N SER A 252 -14.42 13.83 28.59
CA SER A 252 -15.50 14.78 28.87
C SER A 252 -15.33 15.59 30.18
N GLY A 253 -14.62 15.05 31.17
CA GLY A 253 -14.38 15.73 32.46
C GLY A 253 -13.21 16.73 32.50
N ILE A 254 -12.59 17.07 31.35
CA ILE A 254 -11.31 17.82 31.33
C ILE A 254 -11.43 19.25 31.87
N GLU A 255 -12.60 19.89 31.74
CA GLU A 255 -12.82 21.29 32.11
C GLU A 255 -12.62 21.53 33.62
N GLU A 256 -12.75 20.51 34.45
CA GLU A 256 -12.63 20.62 35.91
C GLU A 256 -11.17 20.64 36.42
N ILE A 257 -10.17 20.37 35.56
CA ILE A 257 -8.82 19.96 36.01
C ILE A 257 -7.66 20.75 35.35
N LEU A 258 -7.94 21.80 34.57
CA LEU A 258 -6.93 22.60 33.83
C LEU A 258 -5.84 23.31 34.68
N GLN A 259 -5.84 23.13 36.00
CA GLN A 259 -4.86 23.74 36.93
C GLN A 259 -3.96 22.73 37.67
N ILE A 260 -4.06 21.43 37.35
CA ILE A 260 -3.24 20.40 38.01
C ILE A 260 -1.98 20.10 37.19
N ASP A 261 -0.84 20.02 37.88
CA ASP A 261 0.43 19.65 37.27
C ASP A 261 0.37 18.21 36.70
N PRO A 262 0.52 18.03 35.37
CA PRO A 262 0.49 16.71 34.75
C PRO A 262 1.65 15.81 35.18
N GLU A 263 2.77 16.35 35.69
CA GLU A 263 3.87 15.53 36.23
C GLU A 263 3.45 14.74 37.49
N LEU A 264 2.44 15.23 38.22
CA LEU A 264 1.92 14.57 39.43
C LEU A 264 0.82 13.55 39.13
N LYS A 265 0.18 13.61 37.95
CA LYS A 265 -0.94 12.73 37.57
C LYS A 265 -0.83 12.36 36.08
N PRO A 266 -0.02 11.34 35.74
CA PRO A 266 0.21 10.96 34.35
C PRO A 266 -1.06 10.49 33.63
N GLY A 267 -2.10 10.07 34.35
CA GLY A 267 -3.40 9.76 33.74
C GLY A 267 -4.12 10.98 33.14
N LEU A 268 -3.79 12.22 33.54
CA LEU A 268 -4.45 13.43 33.03
C LEU A 268 -4.08 13.76 31.58
N ILE A 269 -2.92 13.29 31.10
CA ILE A 269 -2.45 13.55 29.73
C ILE A 269 -2.95 12.50 28.73
N VAL A 270 -3.79 11.54 29.17
CA VAL A 270 -4.31 10.48 28.32
C VAL A 270 -5.60 10.93 27.63
N GLY A 271 -5.53 11.15 26.32
CA GLY A 271 -6.69 11.33 25.46
C GLY A 271 -7.40 10.01 25.15
N VAL A 272 -8.63 10.09 24.65
CA VAL A 272 -9.41 8.93 24.21
C VAL A 272 -8.78 8.33 22.95
N PRO A 273 -8.26 7.07 22.97
CA PRO A 273 -7.52 6.51 21.85
C PRO A 273 -8.38 6.28 20.59
N GLY A 274 -7.89 6.74 19.44
CA GLY A 274 -8.64 6.72 18.19
C GLY A 274 -8.17 5.72 17.13
N LEU A 275 -6.93 5.25 17.21
CA LEU A 275 -6.27 4.49 16.13
C LEU A 275 -7.13 3.31 15.66
N LEU A 276 -7.54 2.44 16.57
CA LEU A 276 -8.23 1.20 16.20
C LEU A 276 -9.61 1.48 15.58
N ARG A 277 -10.35 2.47 16.09
CA ARG A 277 -11.63 2.92 15.50
C ARG A 277 -11.43 3.48 14.10
N GLY A 278 -10.41 4.31 13.91
CA GLY A 278 -10.08 4.92 12.62
C GLY A 278 -9.70 3.91 11.56
N LEU A 279 -8.81 2.98 11.90
CA LEU A 279 -8.39 1.89 11.00
C LEU A 279 -9.56 0.98 10.64
N TYR A 280 -10.42 0.64 11.60
CA TYR A 280 -11.61 -0.16 11.34
C TYR A 280 -12.63 0.56 10.44
N GLN A 281 -12.81 1.87 10.63
CA GLN A 281 -13.66 2.68 9.76
C GLN A 281 -13.10 2.77 8.34
N ALA A 282 -11.77 2.88 8.19
CA ALA A 282 -11.11 2.85 6.89
C ALA A 282 -11.29 1.50 6.19
N HIS A 283 -11.14 0.40 6.94
CA HIS A 283 -11.37 -0.96 6.46
C HIS A 283 -12.81 -1.15 5.97
N LYS A 284 -13.82 -0.68 6.71
CA LYS A 284 -15.22 -0.73 6.27
C LYS A 284 -15.47 -0.03 4.93
N LEU A 285 -14.75 1.05 4.66
CA LEU A 285 -14.93 1.84 3.45
C LEU A 285 -14.16 1.31 2.24
N TYR A 286 -12.97 0.75 2.47
CA TYR A 286 -11.98 0.49 1.42
C TYR A 286 -11.30 -0.88 1.51
N GLY A 287 -11.61 -1.67 2.52
CA GLY A 287 -11.01 -2.97 2.76
C GLY A 287 -11.48 -4.03 1.77
N ARG A 288 -10.64 -5.04 1.55
CA ARG A 288 -10.93 -6.21 0.71
C ARG A 288 -10.71 -7.52 1.43
N LEU A 289 -9.66 -7.62 2.23
CA LEU A 289 -9.44 -8.79 3.09
C LEU A 289 -10.34 -8.71 4.33
N SER A 290 -10.51 -9.83 5.04
CA SER A 290 -11.24 -9.80 6.30
C SER A 290 -10.47 -8.98 7.35
N TRP A 291 -11.21 -8.32 8.24
CA TRP A 291 -10.59 -7.56 9.34
C TRP A 291 -9.78 -8.47 10.25
N GLU A 292 -10.29 -9.68 10.52
CA GLU A 292 -9.64 -10.70 11.32
C GLU A 292 -8.29 -11.10 10.71
N ASP A 293 -8.23 -11.40 9.41
CA ASP A 293 -6.97 -11.74 8.74
C ASP A 293 -5.90 -10.64 8.88
N ILE A 294 -6.31 -9.38 8.75
CA ILE A 294 -5.41 -8.21 8.88
C ILE A 294 -4.87 -8.11 10.31
N VAL A 295 -5.76 -8.18 11.30
CA VAL A 295 -5.41 -8.06 12.71
C VAL A 295 -4.55 -9.24 13.17
N THR A 296 -4.91 -10.47 12.81
CA THR A 296 -4.14 -11.68 13.15
C THR A 296 -2.72 -11.60 12.59
N ARG A 297 -2.53 -11.09 11.37
CA ARG A 297 -1.19 -10.89 10.79
C ARG A 297 -0.33 -9.96 11.63
N ALA A 298 -0.88 -8.85 12.10
CA ALA A 298 -0.17 -7.94 13.00
C ALA A 298 0.04 -8.58 14.39
N ALA A 299 -0.99 -9.21 14.96
CA ALA A 299 -0.93 -9.88 16.27
C ALA A 299 0.14 -10.99 16.31
N ASN A 300 0.35 -11.70 15.21
CA ASN A 300 1.44 -12.68 15.08
C ASN A 300 2.82 -12.04 15.30
N VAL A 301 3.05 -10.81 14.84
CA VAL A 301 4.33 -10.09 15.10
C VAL A 301 4.54 -9.88 16.60
N ALA A 302 3.49 -9.50 17.33
CA ALA A 302 3.55 -9.31 18.79
C ALA A 302 3.76 -10.63 19.54
N ARG A 303 3.14 -11.73 19.07
CA ARG A 303 3.22 -13.06 19.68
C ARG A 303 4.56 -13.76 19.41
N ASP A 304 4.98 -13.76 18.15
CA ASP A 304 6.20 -14.44 17.71
C ASP A 304 7.43 -13.68 18.16
N GLY A 305 7.32 -12.35 18.20
CA GLY A 305 8.33 -11.41 18.64
C GLY A 305 9.07 -10.74 17.48
N PHE A 306 9.76 -9.66 17.83
CA PHE A 306 10.57 -8.89 16.89
C PHE A 306 11.90 -8.49 17.52
N ASN A 307 12.89 -8.20 16.67
CA ASN A 307 14.17 -7.70 17.11
C ASN A 307 14.07 -6.22 17.43
N VAL A 308 14.50 -5.84 18.63
CA VAL A 308 14.52 -4.45 19.08
C VAL A 308 15.41 -3.62 18.15
N SER A 309 14.84 -2.57 17.57
CA SER A 309 15.58 -1.65 16.71
C SER A 309 16.52 -0.73 17.50
N HIS A 310 17.50 -0.13 16.82
CA HIS A 310 18.35 0.90 17.44
C HIS A 310 17.54 2.08 17.99
N ARG A 311 16.51 2.52 17.26
CA ARG A 311 15.64 3.64 17.69
C ARG A 311 14.85 3.29 18.95
N LEU A 312 14.28 2.09 19.02
CA LEU A 312 13.56 1.64 20.21
C LEU A 312 14.49 1.54 21.43
N ALA A 313 15.68 0.96 21.28
CA ALA A 313 16.65 0.87 22.36
C ALA A 313 17.10 2.27 22.86
N GLU A 314 17.29 3.22 21.94
CA GLU A 314 17.60 4.61 22.27
C GLU A 314 16.44 5.27 23.05
N ALA A 315 15.19 5.08 22.60
CA ALA A 315 14.01 5.61 23.27
C ALA A 315 13.87 5.06 24.71
N ILE A 316 14.06 3.75 24.91
CA ILE A 316 14.05 3.12 26.24
C ILE A 316 15.16 3.69 27.13
N THR A 317 16.35 3.91 26.57
CA THR A 317 17.49 4.46 27.32
C THR A 317 17.23 5.89 27.79
N LYS A 318 16.54 6.72 26.99
CA LYS A 318 16.19 8.11 27.34
C LYS A 318 15.27 8.22 28.55
N VAL A 319 14.37 7.26 28.74
CA VAL A 319 13.42 7.23 29.87
C VAL A 319 13.95 6.44 31.07
N LYS A 320 15.10 5.77 30.94
CA LYS A 320 15.72 5.01 32.03
C LYS A 320 16.04 5.93 33.21
N GLY A 321 15.47 5.62 34.37
CA GLY A 321 15.67 6.38 35.61
C GLY A 321 14.52 7.33 35.96
N GLN A 322 13.54 7.51 35.06
CA GLN A 322 12.28 8.17 35.39
C GLN A 322 11.39 7.27 36.26
N ASN A 323 10.40 7.87 36.93
CA ASN A 323 9.39 7.12 37.66
C ASN A 323 8.47 6.41 36.65
N MET A 324 8.60 5.10 36.52
CA MET A 324 7.87 4.28 35.55
C MET A 324 7.16 3.13 36.26
N SER A 325 6.01 2.72 35.72
CA SER A 325 5.22 1.63 36.25
C SER A 325 6.02 0.31 36.28
N LEU A 326 5.65 -0.60 37.19
CA LEU A 326 6.26 -1.92 37.26
C LEU A 326 6.13 -2.67 35.92
N ARG A 327 4.96 -2.58 35.27
CA ARG A 327 4.68 -3.16 33.95
C ARG A 327 5.66 -2.65 32.88
N PHE A 328 5.95 -1.35 32.87
CA PHE A 328 6.93 -0.78 31.94
C PHE A 328 8.34 -1.33 32.21
N ARG A 329 8.75 -1.39 33.48
CA ARG A 329 10.07 -1.87 33.87
C ARG A 329 10.26 -3.35 33.52
N ASP A 330 9.27 -4.18 33.76
CA ASP A 330 9.34 -5.60 33.45
C ASP A 330 9.43 -5.85 31.94
N MET A 331 8.74 -5.02 31.15
CA MET A 331 8.72 -5.14 29.69
C MET A 331 9.99 -4.59 29.02
N PHE A 332 10.45 -3.39 29.39
CA PHE A 332 11.51 -2.67 28.67
C PHE A 332 12.84 -2.61 29.41
N LEU A 333 12.84 -2.87 30.72
CA LEU A 333 14.02 -2.86 31.58
C LEU A 333 14.19 -4.20 32.34
N PRO A 334 14.15 -5.36 31.67
CA PRO A 334 14.24 -6.65 32.35
C PRO A 334 15.53 -6.72 33.20
N ARG A 335 15.38 -7.06 34.48
CA ARG A 335 16.47 -7.05 35.48
C ARG A 335 17.15 -5.66 35.61
N GLY A 336 16.42 -4.58 35.37
CA GLY A 336 16.91 -3.20 35.43
C GLY A 336 17.76 -2.75 34.24
N HIS A 337 17.88 -3.59 33.19
CA HIS A 337 18.71 -3.31 32.03
C HIS A 337 17.83 -3.01 30.83
N ALA A 338 18.11 -1.89 30.14
CA ALA A 338 17.39 -1.55 28.92
C ALA A 338 17.60 -2.60 27.83
N LEU A 339 16.54 -2.90 27.09
CA LEU A 339 16.63 -3.77 25.92
C LEU A 339 17.66 -3.23 24.93
N SER A 340 18.52 -4.12 24.45
CA SER A 340 19.59 -3.79 23.51
C SER A 340 19.13 -3.99 22.07
N PRO A 341 19.67 -3.25 21.09
CA PRO A 341 19.41 -3.50 19.68
C PRO A 341 19.67 -4.97 19.31
N GLY A 342 18.77 -5.56 18.53
CA GLY A 342 18.84 -6.97 18.12
C GLY A 342 18.32 -7.97 19.16
N SER A 343 18.04 -7.55 20.40
CA SER A 343 17.39 -8.44 21.38
C SER A 343 15.96 -8.77 20.97
N LEU A 344 15.50 -9.99 21.26
CA LEU A 344 14.14 -10.42 20.95
C LEU A 344 13.16 -9.90 22.00
N MET A 345 12.13 -9.18 21.56
CA MET A 345 11.03 -8.71 22.40
C MET A 345 9.73 -9.40 21.96
N LYS A 346 8.90 -9.78 22.93
CA LYS A 346 7.57 -10.38 22.71
C LYS A 346 6.53 -9.66 23.55
N THR A 347 5.34 -9.45 22.97
CA THR A 347 4.21 -8.79 23.63
C THR A 347 2.92 -9.59 23.39
N PRO A 348 2.82 -10.84 23.89
CA PRO A 348 1.64 -11.68 23.66
C PRO A 348 0.34 -11.08 24.24
N SER A 349 0.44 -10.25 25.28
CA SER A 349 -0.72 -9.49 25.79
C SER A 349 -1.26 -8.49 24.77
N LEU A 350 -0.38 -7.81 24.02
CA LEU A 350 -0.80 -6.92 22.94
C LEU A 350 -1.43 -7.70 21.78
N ALA A 351 -0.91 -8.90 21.46
CA ALA A 351 -1.54 -9.79 20.49
C ALA A 351 -2.98 -10.15 20.91
N ALA A 352 -3.19 -10.50 22.18
CA ALA A 352 -4.52 -10.79 22.72
C ALA A 352 -5.47 -9.58 22.66
N VAL A 353 -4.98 -8.37 22.96
CA VAL A 353 -5.78 -7.13 22.84
C VAL A 353 -6.20 -6.88 21.39
N LEU A 354 -5.29 -7.08 20.43
CA LEU A 354 -5.60 -6.93 19.01
C LEU A 354 -6.68 -7.93 18.58
N GLU A 355 -6.55 -9.20 18.96
CA GLU A 355 -7.47 -10.28 18.58
C GLU A 355 -8.82 -10.20 19.28
N ALA A 356 -8.91 -9.60 20.46
CA ALA A 356 -10.18 -9.35 21.14
C ALA A 356 -11.10 -8.41 20.34
N GLY A 357 -10.51 -7.57 19.49
CA GLY A 357 -11.22 -6.81 18.49
C GLY A 357 -11.76 -5.45 18.95
N VAL A 358 -12.29 -4.70 17.98
CA VAL A 358 -12.68 -3.29 18.15
C VAL A 358 -13.81 -3.11 19.17
N SER A 359 -14.76 -4.05 19.21
CA SER A 359 -15.88 -3.97 20.16
C SER A 359 -15.38 -4.08 21.60
N GLU A 360 -14.43 -4.97 21.85
CA GLU A 360 -13.89 -5.17 23.20
C GLU A 360 -13.06 -3.98 23.67
N PHE A 361 -12.33 -3.34 22.74
CA PHE A 361 -11.54 -2.14 23.02
C PHE A 361 -12.41 -0.94 23.44
N TYR A 362 -13.53 -0.70 22.76
CA TYR A 362 -14.37 0.49 22.98
C TYR A 362 -15.65 0.26 23.80
N ASN A 363 -16.12 -0.98 23.93
CA ASN A 363 -17.33 -1.31 24.69
C ASN A 363 -17.28 -2.74 25.26
N GLY A 364 -16.20 -3.06 25.99
CA GLY A 364 -15.98 -4.37 26.59
C GLY A 364 -15.31 -4.31 27.97
N THR A 365 -14.73 -5.44 28.37
CA THR A 365 -13.89 -5.57 29.57
C THR A 365 -12.56 -4.82 29.39
N LEU A 366 -11.92 -4.87 28.21
CA LEU A 366 -10.71 -4.07 27.95
C LEU A 366 -10.95 -2.56 28.11
N THR A 367 -12.14 -2.08 27.71
CA THR A 367 -12.55 -0.68 27.94
C THR A 367 -12.54 -0.32 29.42
N GLN A 368 -13.05 -1.22 30.28
CA GLN A 368 -13.08 -1.03 31.72
C GLN A 368 -11.66 -1.04 32.29
N GLU A 369 -10.82 -1.98 31.89
CA GLU A 369 -9.43 -2.08 32.34
C GLU A 369 -8.62 -0.83 31.97
N MET A 370 -8.79 -0.30 30.75
CA MET A 370 -8.13 0.94 30.34
C MET A 370 -8.59 2.15 31.15
N ALA A 371 -9.89 2.33 31.34
CA ALA A 371 -10.42 3.44 32.14
C ALA A 371 -9.92 3.35 33.59
N SER A 372 -9.93 2.15 34.19
CA SER A 372 -9.42 1.93 35.55
C SER A 372 -7.92 2.23 35.67
N GLU A 373 -7.07 1.77 34.75
CA GLU A 373 -5.63 2.08 34.78
C GLU A 373 -5.38 3.59 34.67
N VAL A 374 -6.11 4.31 33.80
CA VAL A 374 -5.97 5.76 33.67
C VAL A 374 -6.38 6.48 34.97
N GLN A 375 -7.50 6.07 35.57
CA GLN A 375 -8.02 6.66 36.81
C GLN A 375 -7.13 6.37 38.02
N GLU A 376 -6.56 5.16 38.13
CA GLU A 376 -5.58 4.80 39.17
C GLU A 376 -4.33 5.68 39.10
N ASN A 377 -3.99 6.17 37.90
CA ASN A 377 -2.89 7.10 37.66
C ASN A 377 -3.33 8.58 37.67
N GLY A 378 -4.49 8.88 38.26
CA GLY A 378 -5.01 10.23 38.48
C GLY A 378 -5.69 10.88 37.28
N GLY A 379 -5.97 10.11 36.23
CA GLY A 379 -6.70 10.55 35.05
C GLY A 379 -8.21 10.56 35.22
N ILE A 380 -8.91 11.02 34.18
CA ILE A 380 -10.36 11.21 34.16
C ILE A 380 -11.06 10.50 33.00
N LEU A 381 -10.32 9.73 32.21
CA LEU A 381 -10.89 8.97 31.12
C LEU A 381 -11.91 7.97 31.67
N THR A 382 -13.12 8.00 31.12
CA THR A 382 -14.23 7.12 31.50
C THR A 382 -14.50 6.06 30.45
N LYS A 383 -15.30 5.05 30.82
CA LYS A 383 -15.79 4.04 29.87
C LYS A 383 -16.69 4.67 28.82
N GLU A 384 -17.47 5.67 29.22
CA GLU A 384 -18.40 6.42 28.37
C GLU A 384 -17.63 7.20 27.31
N ASP A 385 -16.49 7.83 27.66
CA ASP A 385 -15.63 8.52 26.70
C ASP A 385 -15.14 7.57 25.59
N LEU A 386 -14.66 6.38 25.97
CA LEU A 386 -14.23 5.35 25.02
C LEU A 386 -15.41 4.86 24.15
N SER A 387 -16.56 4.59 24.78
CA SER A 387 -17.73 4.06 24.08
C SER A 387 -18.30 5.04 23.05
N ASN A 388 -18.26 6.34 23.38
CA ASN A 388 -18.77 7.42 22.54
C ASN A 388 -17.77 7.87 21.46
N TYR A 389 -16.53 7.39 21.48
CA TYR A 389 -15.52 7.77 20.52
C TYR A 389 -15.90 7.38 19.07
N SER A 390 -15.70 8.33 18.16
CA SER A 390 -15.88 8.11 16.71
C SER A 390 -14.82 8.84 15.90
N ALA A 391 -14.37 8.20 14.81
CA ALA A 391 -13.49 8.83 13.84
C ALA A 391 -14.29 9.75 12.91
N VAL A 392 -13.74 10.92 12.59
CA VAL A 392 -14.36 11.93 11.74
C VAL A 392 -13.90 11.76 10.29
N ILE A 393 -14.84 11.71 9.36
CA ILE A 393 -14.55 11.63 7.92
C ILE A 393 -14.86 12.98 7.28
N SER A 394 -13.87 13.58 6.62
CA SER A 394 -13.99 14.89 5.99
C SER A 394 -13.34 14.92 4.60
N GLN A 395 -13.57 16.01 3.87
CA GLN A 395 -12.81 16.32 2.66
C GLN A 395 -11.43 16.90 3.05
N PRO A 396 -10.35 16.58 2.31
CA PRO A 396 -9.06 17.24 2.52
C PRO A 396 -9.14 18.72 2.14
N ILE A 397 -8.22 19.50 2.70
CA ILE A 397 -7.90 20.82 2.17
C ILE A 397 -7.04 20.61 0.93
N GLU A 398 -7.36 21.37 -0.12
CA GLU A 398 -6.69 21.31 -1.41
C GLU A 398 -5.91 22.61 -1.65
N GLY A 399 -4.69 22.47 -2.13
CA GLY A 399 -3.83 23.54 -2.64
C GLY A 399 -3.23 23.15 -3.99
N LEU A 400 -2.69 24.14 -4.70
CA LEU A 400 -1.96 23.93 -5.95
C LEU A 400 -0.51 24.36 -5.74
N TYR A 401 0.42 23.61 -6.32
CA TYR A 401 1.82 24.00 -6.35
C TYR A 401 2.48 23.43 -7.61
N GLN A 402 3.02 24.30 -8.47
CA GLN A 402 3.71 23.88 -9.71
C GLN A 402 2.86 22.96 -10.60
N GLY A 403 1.55 23.24 -10.69
CA GLY A 403 0.59 22.43 -11.46
C GLY A 403 0.14 21.12 -10.78
N PHE A 404 0.67 20.79 -9.60
CA PHE A 404 0.25 19.62 -8.82
C PHE A 404 -0.80 19.99 -7.78
N ARG A 405 -1.75 19.06 -7.58
CA ARG A 405 -2.73 19.14 -6.50
C ARG A 405 -2.15 18.58 -5.22
N VAL A 406 -2.07 19.41 -4.18
CA VAL A 406 -1.59 19.03 -2.86
C VAL A 406 -2.81 18.87 -1.95
N LEU A 407 -2.97 17.67 -1.39
CA LEU A 407 -4.07 17.33 -0.48
C LEU A 407 -3.52 17.17 0.93
N VAL A 408 -4.12 17.88 1.88
CA VAL A 408 -3.70 17.85 3.28
C VAL A 408 -4.91 17.65 4.20
N PRO A 409 -4.72 17.06 5.39
CA PRO A 409 -5.80 16.94 6.36
C PRO A 409 -6.26 18.32 6.87
N PRO A 410 -7.58 18.52 7.08
CA PRO A 410 -8.09 19.74 7.71
C PRO A 410 -7.72 19.80 9.20
N PRO A 411 -7.93 20.97 9.85
CA PRO A 411 -7.80 21.10 11.30
C PRO A 411 -8.58 20.02 12.07
N PRO A 412 -8.06 19.55 13.21
CA PRO A 412 -6.96 20.12 14.00
C PRO A 412 -5.54 19.88 13.44
N SER A 413 -5.38 19.16 12.33
CA SER A 413 -4.08 19.06 11.66
C SER A 413 -3.63 20.39 11.05
N ILE A 414 -2.32 20.64 11.08
CA ILE A 414 -1.70 21.87 10.55
C ILE A 414 -1.44 21.83 9.03
N GLY A 415 -2.13 20.96 8.29
CA GLY A 415 -1.91 20.77 6.85
C GLY A 415 -2.04 22.06 6.03
N ALA A 416 -2.94 22.96 6.43
CA ALA A 416 -3.11 24.27 5.79
C ALA A 416 -1.82 25.14 5.84
N ALA A 417 -0.96 24.95 6.85
CA ALA A 417 0.33 25.63 6.93
C ALA A 417 1.28 25.20 5.81
N LEU A 418 1.27 23.91 5.45
CA LEU A 418 2.05 23.41 4.32
C LEU A 418 1.59 24.04 3.01
N ILE A 419 0.27 24.11 2.76
CA ILE A 419 -0.26 24.78 1.56
C ILE A 419 0.17 26.24 1.53
N SER A 420 0.02 26.96 2.65
CA SER A 420 0.42 28.36 2.73
C SER A 420 1.92 28.58 2.47
N ALA A 421 2.78 27.71 3.03
CA ALA A 421 4.22 27.75 2.75
C ALA A 421 4.53 27.50 1.27
N LEU A 422 3.84 26.55 0.64
CA LEU A 422 4.01 26.25 -0.79
C LEU A 422 3.56 27.40 -1.68
N ASN A 423 2.43 28.06 -1.36
CA ASN A 423 1.95 29.25 -2.08
C ASN A 423 3.00 30.37 -2.02
N ILE A 424 3.57 30.66 -0.84
CA ILE A 424 4.64 31.66 -0.69
C ILE A 424 5.87 31.26 -1.51
N LEU A 425 6.25 29.98 -1.49
CA LEU A 425 7.41 29.47 -2.22
C LEU A 425 7.24 29.48 -3.75
N GLU A 426 6.00 29.44 -4.24
CA GLU A 426 5.71 29.44 -5.68
C GLU A 426 6.21 30.73 -6.35
N ASP A 427 6.03 31.87 -5.69
CA ASP A 427 6.48 33.19 -6.17
C ASP A 427 8.00 33.28 -6.34
N PHE A 428 8.78 32.50 -5.58
CA PHE A 428 10.24 32.52 -5.63
C PHE A 428 10.83 31.63 -6.74
N HIS A 429 10.00 30.87 -7.46
CA HIS A 429 10.40 30.05 -8.61
C HIS A 429 11.67 29.21 -8.35
N LEU A 430 11.70 28.52 -7.19
CA LEU A 430 12.83 27.67 -6.82
C LEU A 430 13.00 26.54 -7.85
N ASN A 431 14.16 26.49 -8.49
CA ASN A 431 14.52 25.47 -9.47
C ASN A 431 15.92 24.92 -9.17
N GLY A 432 16.34 23.88 -9.89
CA GLY A 432 17.64 23.23 -9.71
C GLY A 432 18.87 24.15 -9.87
N ASN A 433 18.70 25.35 -10.44
CA ASN A 433 19.77 26.35 -10.59
C ASN A 433 19.86 27.30 -9.39
N SER A 434 18.94 27.23 -8.43
CA SER A 434 19.03 28.03 -7.21
C SER A 434 20.16 27.55 -6.31
N THR A 435 20.96 28.49 -5.79
CA THR A 435 21.98 28.16 -4.81
C THR A 435 21.33 27.56 -3.56
N THR A 436 21.96 26.55 -2.97
CA THR A 436 21.46 25.88 -1.76
C THR A 436 21.16 26.87 -0.65
N ASN A 437 22.01 27.89 -0.46
CA ASN A 437 21.81 28.93 0.57
C ASN A 437 20.55 29.75 0.32
N ARG A 438 20.29 30.15 -0.92
CA ARG A 438 19.10 30.94 -1.27
C ARG A 438 17.83 30.11 -1.15
N ALA A 439 17.86 28.85 -1.63
CA ALA A 439 16.73 27.94 -1.49
C ALA A 439 16.40 27.70 -0.01
N ASN A 440 17.41 27.39 0.82
CA ASN A 440 17.22 27.20 2.26
C ASN A 440 16.69 28.45 2.96
N HIS A 441 17.18 29.64 2.58
CA HIS A 441 16.67 30.90 3.12
C HIS A 441 15.17 31.08 2.83
N TRP A 442 14.74 30.92 1.59
CA TRP A 442 13.32 31.08 1.23
C TRP A 442 12.44 30.01 1.83
N ILE A 443 12.91 28.76 1.90
CA ILE A 443 12.21 27.69 2.62
C ILE A 443 12.03 28.07 4.10
N ALA A 444 13.10 28.54 4.76
CA ALA A 444 13.04 28.91 6.17
C ALA A 444 12.07 30.07 6.43
N GLU A 445 12.14 31.16 5.66
CA GLU A 445 11.26 32.31 5.85
C GLU A 445 9.79 31.98 5.52
N SER A 446 9.54 31.16 4.50
CA SER A 446 8.18 30.72 4.15
C SER A 446 7.57 29.83 5.24
N LEU A 447 8.37 28.89 5.78
CA LEU A 447 7.93 28.05 6.90
C LEU A 447 7.64 28.89 8.14
N LYS A 448 8.50 29.87 8.47
CA LYS A 448 8.29 30.77 9.60
C LYS A 448 6.98 31.56 9.49
N ALA A 449 6.70 32.13 8.32
CA ALA A 449 5.44 32.83 8.06
C ALA A 449 4.23 31.88 8.19
N SER A 450 4.29 30.71 7.56
CA SER A 450 3.20 29.74 7.58
C SER A 450 2.89 29.18 8.98
N LEU A 451 3.92 28.89 9.78
CA LEU A 451 3.77 28.42 11.16
C LEU A 451 3.21 29.50 12.07
N THR A 452 3.55 30.77 11.83
CA THR A 452 2.96 31.90 12.54
C THR A 452 1.45 31.97 12.28
N MET A 453 1.01 31.77 11.04
CA MET A 453 -0.42 31.68 10.72
C MET A 453 -1.08 30.44 11.33
N ALA A 454 -0.37 29.30 11.35
CA ALA A 454 -0.86 28.05 11.92
C ALA A 454 -1.14 28.12 13.42
N SER A 455 -0.54 29.07 14.15
CA SER A 455 -0.76 29.27 15.59
C SER A 455 -2.23 29.58 15.95
N GLY A 456 -3.03 30.06 15.00
CA GLY A 456 -4.47 30.27 15.18
C GLY A 456 -5.33 29.06 14.81
N LEU A 457 -4.74 27.94 14.39
CA LEU A 457 -5.47 26.71 14.10
C LEU A 457 -5.79 25.98 15.42
N GLY A 458 -6.90 25.24 15.39
CA GLY A 458 -7.37 24.41 16.48
C GLY A 458 -8.48 23.49 15.99
N ASP A 459 -9.16 22.81 16.91
CA ASP A 459 -10.31 22.00 16.53
C ASP A 459 -11.48 22.90 16.10
N PRO A 460 -11.95 22.80 14.83
CA PRO A 460 -13.03 23.64 14.32
C PRO A 460 -14.37 23.37 14.99
N ALA A 461 -14.56 22.23 15.67
CA ALA A 461 -15.76 21.95 16.47
C ALA A 461 -15.88 22.89 17.67
N TYR A 462 -14.76 23.39 18.19
CA TYR A 462 -14.70 24.26 19.37
C TYR A 462 -14.31 25.71 19.03
N THR A 463 -13.64 25.93 17.89
CA THR A 463 -13.15 27.26 17.48
C THR A 463 -13.65 27.64 16.08
N PRO A 464 -14.82 28.32 15.97
CA PRO A 464 -15.42 28.65 14.67
C PRO A 464 -14.55 29.56 13.78
N SER A 465 -13.67 30.36 14.37
CA SER A 465 -12.75 31.25 13.63
C SER A 465 -11.71 30.48 12.80
N VAL A 466 -11.47 29.20 13.11
CA VAL A 466 -10.53 28.34 12.36
C VAL A 466 -10.94 28.24 10.90
N SER A 467 -12.24 28.13 10.59
CA SER A 467 -12.74 28.06 9.21
C SER A 467 -12.37 29.30 8.38
N ALA A 468 -12.46 30.48 8.99
CA ALA A 468 -12.06 31.73 8.34
C ALA A 468 -10.54 31.81 8.15
N LEU A 469 -9.76 31.31 9.12
CA LEU A 469 -8.30 31.26 9.02
C LEU A 469 -7.83 30.35 7.89
N ILE A 470 -8.43 29.16 7.72
CA ILE A 470 -8.11 28.25 6.60
C ILE A 470 -8.25 28.97 5.26
N SER A 471 -9.36 29.70 5.07
CA SER A 471 -9.61 30.43 3.82
C SER A 471 -8.56 31.50 3.51
N LYS A 472 -7.92 32.07 4.54
CA LYS A 472 -6.82 33.02 4.39
C LYS A 472 -5.51 32.32 4.04
N MET A 473 -5.26 31.14 4.63
CA MET A 473 -4.03 30.37 4.39
C MET A 473 -3.98 29.69 3.01
N GLN A 474 -5.12 29.53 2.34
CA GLN A 474 -5.21 29.00 0.98
C GLN A 474 -5.05 30.06 -0.12
N ARG A 475 -5.13 31.36 0.23
CA ARG A 475 -4.81 32.47 -0.66
C ARG A 475 -3.34 32.80 -0.54
#